data_AF-A0A6A4N9Q3-F1
#
_entry.id   AF-A0A6A4N9Q3-F1
#
_cell.length_a   1.000
_cell.length_b   1.000
_cell.length_c   1.000
_cell.angle_alpha   90.00
_cell.angle_beta   90.00
_cell.angle_gamma   90.00
#
_symmetry.space_group_name_H-M   'P 1'
#
loop_
_entity.id
_entity.type
_entity.pdbx_description
1 polymer ?
#
loop_
_entity_poly.entity_id
_entity_poly.type
_entity_poly.pdbx_seq_one_letter_code
_entity_poly.pdbx_strand_id
1 'polypeptide(L)'
;MIQRGIHTDVWSYNILINCLFKLVKPDEANRTFMDIVLGEFCPSPVMYNVMINGLCKNGYVNNALALFRNLQWHGFIPQILTYNALINGLCKSRRMGATRKIPFCLQDFGFLFKMWL
;
A
#
# COMPACT_ATOMS: atom_id res chain seq x y z
N MET A 1 -3.95 17.75 -20.19
CA MET A 1 -2.72 17.92 -20.99
C MET A 1 -1.68 16.91 -20.51
N ILE A 2 -1.50 15.78 -21.21
CA ILE A 2 -0.22 15.04 -21.20
C ILE A 2 -0.04 14.46 -22.60
N GLN A 3 0.51 15.28 -23.49
CA GLN A 3 1.14 14.84 -24.73
C GLN A 3 2.63 15.07 -24.51
N ARG A 4 3.36 14.02 -24.17
CA ARG A 4 4.80 13.86 -24.39
C ARG A 4 5.17 12.47 -23.93
N GLY A 5 5.63 11.65 -24.88
CA GLY A 5 6.12 10.29 -24.69
C GLY A 5 7.41 10.27 -23.86
N ILE A 6 7.29 10.61 -22.58
CA ILE A 6 8.24 10.14 -21.58
C ILE A 6 7.81 8.69 -21.36
N HIS A 7 8.67 7.76 -21.77
CA HIS A 7 8.57 6.36 -21.37
C HIS A 7 8.77 6.34 -19.85
N THR A 8 7.70 6.65 -19.11
CA THR A 8 7.69 6.81 -17.66
C THR A 8 8.03 5.46 -17.07
N ASP A 9 9.30 5.31 -16.74
CA ASP A 9 9.82 4.10 -16.15
C ASP A 9 9.14 3.87 -14.78
N VAL A 10 9.12 2.61 -14.33
CA VAL A 10 8.50 2.19 -13.06
C VAL A 10 9.02 3.05 -11.88
N TRP A 11 10.26 3.52 -11.99
CA TRP A 11 10.90 4.44 -11.05
C TRP A 11 10.25 5.84 -11.00
N SER A 12 9.91 6.43 -12.15
CA SER A 12 9.26 7.74 -12.21
C SER A 12 7.91 7.71 -11.52
N TYR A 13 7.14 6.64 -11.71
CA TYR A 13 5.87 6.44 -11.02
C TYR A 13 6.04 6.23 -9.51
N ASN A 14 7.03 5.45 -9.07
CA ASN A 14 7.32 5.29 -7.65
C ASN A 14 7.64 6.63 -6.97
N ILE A 15 8.45 7.47 -7.63
CA ILE A 15 8.77 8.81 -7.13
C ILE A 15 7.49 9.67 -7.08
N LEU A 16 6.71 9.69 -8.16
CA LEU A 16 5.48 10.48 -8.24
C LEU A 16 4.49 10.08 -7.13
N ILE A 17 4.22 8.78 -6.98
CA ILE A 17 3.33 8.23 -5.96
C ILE A 17 3.81 8.60 -4.55
N ASN A 18 5.11 8.42 -4.27
CA ASN A 18 5.68 8.80 -2.97
C ASN A 18 5.57 10.30 -2.69
N CYS A 19 5.77 11.14 -3.72
CA CYS A 19 5.56 12.58 -3.62
C CYS A 19 4.09 12.93 -3.35
N LEU A 20 3.14 12.29 -4.04
CA LEU A 20 1.70 12.50 -3.83
C LEU A 20 1.26 12.11 -2.41
N PHE A 21 1.82 11.02 -1.86
CA PHE A 21 1.57 10.66 -0.47
C PHE A 21 2.14 11.68 0.52
N LYS A 22 3.33 12.25 0.25
CA LYS A 22 3.91 13.35 1.05
C LYS A 22 3.08 14.64 0.98
N LEU A 23 2.43 14.90 -0.15
CA LEU A 23 1.53 16.04 -0.34
C LEU A 23 0.12 15.79 0.22
N VAL A 24 -0.10 14.66 0.91
CA VAL A 24 -1.41 14.28 1.47
C VAL A 24 -2.52 14.27 0.40
N LYS A 25 -2.17 13.84 -0.81
CA LYS A 25 -3.08 13.68 -1.96
C LYS A 25 -3.22 12.20 -2.35
N PRO A 26 -3.82 11.37 -1.48
CA PRO A 26 -3.94 9.92 -1.68
C PRO A 26 -4.84 9.55 -2.86
N ASP A 27 -5.85 10.37 -3.19
CA ASP A 27 -6.75 10.12 -4.31
C ASP A 27 -6.03 10.23 -5.66
N GLU A 28 -5.17 11.24 -5.81
CA GLU A 28 -4.32 11.40 -6.99
C GLU A 28 -3.33 10.24 -7.09
N ALA A 29 -2.72 9.81 -5.98
CA ALA A 29 -1.81 8.66 -5.95
C ALA A 29 -2.52 7.36 -6.38
N ASN A 30 -3.74 7.14 -5.90
CA ASN A 30 -4.56 6.00 -6.31
C ASN A 30 -4.91 6.04 -7.80
N ARG A 31 -5.27 7.21 -8.35
CA ARG A 31 -5.53 7.35 -9.79
C ARG A 31 -4.31 7.02 -10.62
N THR A 32 -3.14 7.57 -10.28
CA THR A 32 -1.89 7.24 -10.97
C THR A 32 -1.58 5.75 -10.89
N PHE A 33 -1.80 5.11 -9.75
CA PHE A 33 -1.60 3.66 -9.63
C PHE A 33 -2.59 2.87 -10.50
N MET A 34 -3.85 3.28 -10.56
CA MET A 34 -4.85 2.64 -11.43
C MET A 34 -4.51 2.83 -12.91
N ASP A 35 -3.99 3.98 -13.32
CA ASP A 35 -3.53 4.22 -14.69
C ASP A 35 -2.39 3.26 -15.08
N ILE A 36 -1.51 2.89 -14.13
CA ILE A 36 -0.45 1.89 -14.34
C ILE A 36 -1.06 0.49 -14.47
N VAL A 37 -1.97 0.12 -13.56
CA VAL A 37 -2.62 -1.20 -13.54
C VAL A 37 -3.48 -1.43 -14.79
N LEU A 38 -4.15 -0.39 -15.29
CA LEU A 38 -5.00 -0.44 -16.49
C LEU A 38 -4.20 -0.26 -17.79
N GLY A 39 -2.99 0.29 -17.70
CA GLY A 39 -2.07 0.42 -18.83
C GLY A 39 -1.33 -0.88 -19.15
N GLU A 40 -0.38 -0.80 -20.07
CA GLU A 40 0.47 -1.93 -20.47
C GLU A 40 1.57 -2.28 -19.45
N PHE A 41 1.63 -1.58 -18.30
CA PHE A 41 2.70 -1.72 -17.33
C PHE A 41 2.27 -2.56 -16.13
N CYS A 42 2.82 -3.77 -16.00
CA CYS A 42 2.62 -4.58 -14.81
C CYS A 42 3.21 -3.90 -13.56
N PRO A 43 2.42 -3.62 -12.51
CA PRO A 43 2.93 -3.02 -11.29
C PRO A 43 3.93 -3.95 -10.60
N SER A 44 5.12 -3.43 -10.32
CA SER A 44 6.18 -4.20 -9.64
C SER A 44 5.88 -4.38 -8.14
N PRO A 45 6.46 -5.39 -7.48
CA PRO A 45 6.33 -5.58 -6.03
C PRO A 45 6.75 -4.35 -5.22
N VAL A 46 7.75 -3.61 -5.72
CA VAL A 46 8.24 -2.37 -5.10
C VAL A 46 7.16 -1.29 -5.10
N MET A 47 6.39 -1.18 -6.19
CA MET A 47 5.33 -0.18 -6.32
C MET A 47 4.17 -0.44 -5.36
N TYR A 48 3.76 -1.71 -5.20
CA TYR A 48 2.79 -2.09 -4.18
C TYR A 48 3.29 -1.75 -2.77
N ASN A 49 4.56 -1.97 -2.46
CA ASN A 49 5.11 -1.62 -1.15
C ASN A 49 5.07 -0.10 -0.90
N VAL A 50 5.38 0.72 -1.91
CA VAL A 50 5.27 2.19 -1.83
C VAL A 50 3.82 2.61 -1.58
N MET A 51 2.87 2.04 -2.33
CA MET A 51 1.44 2.31 -2.16
C MET A 51 0.92 1.92 -0.78
N ILE A 52 1.21 0.71 -0.31
CA ILE A 52 0.79 0.20 0.99
C ILE A 52 1.35 1.10 2.11
N ASN A 53 2.63 1.47 2.03
CA ASN A 53 3.26 2.36 3.00
C ASN A 53 2.64 3.76 3.00
N GLY A 54 2.40 4.34 1.83
CA GLY A 54 1.79 5.66 1.68
C GLY A 54 0.35 5.70 2.22
N LEU A 55 -0.47 4.72 1.86
CA LEU A 55 -1.84 4.58 2.34
C LEU A 55 -1.91 4.41 3.86
N CYS A 56 -1.05 3.56 4.44
CA CYS A 56 -0.98 3.38 5.89
C CYS A 56 -0.57 4.66 6.64
N LYS A 57 0.38 5.44 6.09
CA LYS A 57 0.80 6.71 6.69
C LYS A 57 -0.29 7.77 6.66
N ASN A 58 -1.14 7.76 5.63
CA ASN A 58 -2.22 8.72 5.47
C ASN A 58 -3.57 8.22 6.05
N GLY A 59 -3.57 7.10 6.78
CA GLY A 59 -4.75 6.58 7.48
C GLY A 59 -5.71 5.74 6.63
N TYR A 60 -5.41 5.53 5.35
CA TYR A 60 -6.21 4.72 4.40
C TYR A 60 -5.89 3.23 4.50
N VAL A 61 -5.94 2.69 5.72
CA VAL A 61 -5.47 1.32 6.02
C VAL A 61 -6.29 0.25 5.30
N ASN A 62 -7.60 0.46 5.11
CA ASN A 62 -8.46 -0.47 4.39
C ASN A 62 -8.01 -0.62 2.92
N ASN A 63 -7.65 0.49 2.27
CA ASN A 63 -7.14 0.48 0.90
C ASN A 63 -5.76 -0.20 0.84
N ALA A 64 -4.92 0.02 1.84
CA ALA A 64 -3.63 -0.65 1.95
C ALA A 64 -3.78 -2.17 2.07
N LEU A 65 -4.76 -2.65 2.85
CA LEU A 65 -5.07 -4.08 2.97
C LEU A 65 -5.59 -4.69 1.66
N ALA A 66 -6.41 -3.95 0.92
CA ALA A 66 -6.88 -4.40 -0.40
C ALA A 66 -5.71 -4.59 -1.37
N LEU A 67 -4.77 -3.63 -1.41
CA LEU A 67 -3.56 -3.75 -2.24
C LEU A 67 -2.63 -4.88 -1.77
N PHE A 68 -2.53 -5.12 -0.46
CA PHE A 68 -1.77 -6.25 0.08
C PHE A 68 -2.35 -7.59 -0.40
N ARG A 69 -3.67 -7.75 -0.41
CA ARG A 69 -4.32 -8.96 -0.94
C ARG A 69 -4.07 -9.12 -2.44
N ASN A 70 -4.11 -8.03 -3.21
CA ASN A 70 -3.78 -8.06 -4.64
C ASN A 70 -2.32 -8.48 -4.88
N LEU A 71 -1.39 -7.97 -4.08
CA LEU A 71 0.02 -8.36 -4.13
C LEU A 71 0.19 -9.88 -3.89
N GLN A 72 -0.51 -10.44 -2.89
CA GLN A 72 -0.51 -11.88 -2.64
C GLN A 72 -1.16 -12.69 -3.77
N TRP A 73 -2.28 -12.20 -4.31
CA TRP A 73 -2.99 -12.84 -5.42
C TRP A 73 -2.11 -12.94 -6.68
N HIS A 74 -1.26 -11.95 -6.91
CA HIS A 74 -0.29 -11.95 -8.01
C HIS A 74 0.95 -12.82 -7.71
N GLY A 75 0.98 -13.54 -6.59
CA GLY A 75 2.07 -14.43 -6.20
C GLY A 75 3.32 -13.69 -5.71
N PHE A 76 3.24 -12.39 -5.47
CA PHE A 76 4.38 -11.63 -4.96
C PHE A 76 4.53 -11.82 -3.46
N ILE A 77 5.78 -11.96 -3.00
CA ILE A 77 6.10 -12.11 -1.59
C ILE A 77 6.14 -10.72 -0.95
N PRO A 78 5.25 -10.41 0.01
CA PRO A 78 5.29 -9.13 0.71
C PRO A 78 6.59 -9.01 1.52
N GLN A 79 7.22 -7.84 1.47
CA GLN A 79 8.46 -7.60 2.22
C GLN A 79 8.16 -7.27 3.69
N ILE A 80 9.17 -7.43 4.56
CA ILE A 80 9.07 -7.07 6.00
C ILE A 80 8.60 -5.61 6.17
N LEU A 81 9.05 -4.71 5.31
CA LEU A 81 8.63 -3.30 5.32
C LEU A 81 7.12 -3.14 5.10
N THR A 82 6.51 -3.98 4.26
CA THR A 82 5.08 -4.00 3.95
C THR A 82 4.27 -4.39 5.17
N TYR A 83 4.70 -5.44 5.88
CA TYR A 83 4.06 -5.87 7.12
C TYR A 83 4.17 -4.81 8.21
N ASN A 84 5.37 -4.23 8.40
CA ASN A 84 5.57 -3.16 9.38
C ASN A 84 4.69 -1.93 9.09
N ALA A 85 4.52 -1.56 7.81
CA ALA A 85 3.65 -0.47 7.42
C ALA A 85 2.17 -0.75 7.74
N LEU A 86 1.67 -1.96 7.44
CA LEU A 86 0.30 -2.38 7.76
C LEU A 86 0.04 -2.42 9.26
N ILE A 87 0.95 -3.00 10.05
CA ILE A 87 0.83 -3.06 11.51
C ILE A 87 0.78 -1.65 12.10
N ASN A 88 1.66 -0.75 11.65
CA ASN A 88 1.68 0.64 12.10
C ASN A 88 0.40 1.38 11.71
N GLY A 89 -0.08 1.19 10.46
CA GLY A 89 -1.34 1.76 9.98
C GLY A 89 -2.53 1.28 10.81
N LEU A 90 -2.67 -0.03 11.01
CA LEU A 90 -3.74 -0.65 11.81
C LEU A 90 -3.74 -0.16 13.26
N CYS A 91 -2.57 -0.11 13.89
CA CYS A 91 -2.42 0.43 15.25
C CYS A 91 -2.88 1.89 15.34
N LYS A 92 -2.55 2.72 14.34
CA LYS A 92 -2.94 4.14 14.30
C LYS A 92 -4.43 4.33 14.02
N SER A 93 -4.99 3.60 13.07
CA SER A 93 -6.42 3.66 12.75
C SER A 93 -7.28 3.21 13.93
N ARG A 94 -6.85 2.17 14.66
CA ARG A 94 -7.56 1.69 15.85
C ARG A 94 -7.43 2.61 17.07
N ARG A 95 -6.33 3.36 17.18
CA ARG A 95 -6.18 4.43 18.19
C ARG A 95 -7.14 5.60 17.96
N MET A 96 -7.55 5.85 16.71
CA MET A 96 -8.58 6.85 16.38
C MET A 96 -10.00 6.34 16.68
N GLY A 97 -10.21 5.02 16.75
CA GLY A 97 -11.53 4.40 16.96
C GLY A 97 -11.93 4.20 18.42
N ALA A 98 -11.06 3.66 19.27
CA ALA A 98 -11.28 3.57 20.71
C ALA A 98 -10.14 2.81 21.39
N THR A 99 -9.64 3.40 22.48
CA THR A 99 -9.08 2.71 23.65
C THR A 99 -9.89 1.44 23.95
N ARG A 100 -9.21 0.31 24.20
CA ARG A 100 -9.75 -1.03 24.55
C ARG A 100 -10.13 -1.92 23.35
N LYS A 101 -9.14 -2.61 22.79
CA LYS A 101 -9.18 -4.05 22.39
C LYS A 101 -7.85 -4.43 21.73
N ILE A 102 -6.77 -4.37 22.49
CA ILE A 102 -5.45 -4.87 22.10
C ILE A 102 -5.43 -6.42 21.81
N PRO A 103 -6.38 -7.28 22.25
CA PRO A 103 -6.31 -8.71 21.93
C PRO A 103 -6.62 -9.06 20.46
N PHE A 104 -7.39 -8.26 19.73
CA PHE A 104 -7.82 -8.64 18.37
C PHE A 104 -6.75 -8.37 17.31
N CYS A 105 -5.83 -7.42 17.56
CA CYS A 105 -4.67 -7.24 16.67
C CYS A 105 -3.87 -8.55 16.58
N LEU A 106 -3.79 -9.31 17.68
CA LEU A 106 -3.11 -10.60 17.72
C LEU A 106 -3.85 -11.72 16.94
N GLN A 107 -5.16 -11.60 16.69
CA GLN A 107 -5.89 -12.55 15.83
C GLN A 107 -5.59 -12.35 14.35
N ASP A 108 -5.42 -11.10 13.88
CA ASP A 108 -4.88 -10.83 12.54
C ASP A 108 -3.39 -11.19 12.44
N PHE A 109 -2.62 -11.07 13.53
CA PHE A 109 -1.26 -11.65 13.60
C PHE A 109 -1.29 -13.17 13.40
N GLY A 110 -2.31 -13.89 13.89
CA GLY A 110 -2.47 -15.32 13.66
C GLY A 110 -2.65 -15.69 12.18
N PHE A 111 -3.27 -14.82 11.38
CA PHE A 111 -3.36 -14.99 9.92
C PHE A 111 -2.01 -14.75 9.21
N LEU A 112 -1.22 -13.79 9.69
CA LEU A 112 0.11 -13.50 9.14
C LEU A 112 1.17 -14.53 9.58
N PHE A 113 1.07 -15.03 10.81
CA PHE A 113 1.99 -16.04 11.35
C PHE A 113 1.75 -17.43 10.76
N LYS A 114 0.49 -17.77 10.41
CA LYS A 114 0.17 -18.98 9.63
C LYS A 114 0.73 -18.97 8.21
N MET A 115 1.16 -17.82 7.69
CA MET A 115 1.82 -17.71 6.38
C MET A 115 3.35 -17.75 6.49
N TRP A 116 3.88 -17.89 7.71
CA TRP A 116 5.30 -17.96 8.05
C TRP A 116 5.74 -19.36 8.55
N LEU A 117 4.83 -20.36 8.52
CA LEU A 117 5.09 -21.77 8.77
C LEU A 117 4.55 -22.61 7.61
#